data_AF-A0A239J895-F1
#
_entry.id   AF-A0A239J895-F1
#
_cell.length_a   1.000
_cell.length_b   1.000
_cell.length_c   1.000
_cell.angle_alpha   90.00
_cell.angle_beta   90.00
_cell.angle_gamma   90.00
#
_symmetry.space_group_name_H-M   'P 1'
#
loop_
_entity.id
_entity.type
_entity.pdbx_description
1 polymer ?
#
loop_
_entity_poly.entity_id
_entity_poly.type
_entity_poly.pdbx_seq_one_letter_code
_entity_poly.pdbx_strand_id
1 'polypeptide(L)'
;MSAPAATGTSTRTGRGLWWLSPAGLLGVLIPTTVLLTGLLSDAVFRLQYRTPKSVTTETLLLVAVACLVLAGAATLAAGLARGGGTPLLLDRGVRPQLRSAARVLFWATVVGYTAFYVAGFARGLRPAQVLEILISQDNYGVSLRDYFGGVPGLTTLTQCGIAFVVVATYVLRREHDRRLAAQVVVVLLLTLLRSYVNNERLALIEVAIPAIVVLAMTARNDRRRSRRVAARFGPLALAPLLFLLFAVFEYSRSWQYFESRTDLSFLEFMVVRFAGYYATAYNNGQLQLLYADFPGRLPRDSLQAFWEAPVIAQLGLYDRLSAPVPTASDSILEQFGNPEFNNPGGVTTPFVDFGPVGGLLFMAVLGAVLGLLYRRFVDGEVVGALLYPVAFTGLLDLPRYLYWTQGRVTPALAGLLAVAYVIVRAERRERSRAAAHRRSLGQRVVAPTGGSPG
;
A
#
# COMPACT_ATOMS: atom_id res chain seq x y z
N MET A 1 31.03 -13.18 48.42
CA MET A 1 30.21 -12.08 47.87
C MET A 1 30.61 -11.88 46.42
N SER A 2 29.89 -12.50 45.51
CA SER A 2 30.19 -12.55 44.08
C SER A 2 29.26 -11.57 43.36
N ALA A 3 29.84 -10.60 42.65
CA ALA A 3 29.09 -9.65 41.82
C ALA A 3 28.31 -10.39 40.73
N PRO A 4 27.04 -10.04 40.44
CA PRO A 4 26.32 -10.65 39.33
C PRO A 4 26.87 -10.10 38.01
N ALA A 5 27.30 -11.03 37.16
CA ALA A 5 27.78 -10.77 35.81
C ALA A 5 26.71 -10.04 34.99
N ALA A 6 27.13 -8.95 34.33
CA ALA A 6 26.37 -8.28 33.30
C ALA A 6 26.13 -9.27 32.15
N THR A 7 24.92 -9.82 32.09
CA THR A 7 24.47 -10.64 30.96
C THR A 7 24.29 -9.71 29.77
N GLY A 8 25.28 -9.70 28.88
CA GLY A 8 25.21 -9.05 27.58
C GLY A 8 23.95 -9.53 26.86
N THR A 9 23.02 -8.62 26.67
CA THR A 9 21.87 -8.81 25.78
C THR A 9 22.39 -9.01 24.37
N SER A 10 22.53 -10.28 23.97
CA SER A 10 22.63 -10.71 22.58
C SER A 10 21.52 -10.02 21.78
N THR A 11 21.88 -8.99 21.02
CA THR A 11 21.03 -8.38 20.00
C THR A 11 20.89 -9.39 18.86
N ARG A 12 19.99 -10.37 19.02
CA ARG A 12 19.53 -11.19 17.91
C ARG A 12 18.94 -10.25 16.86
N THR A 13 19.72 -9.95 15.83
CA THR A 13 19.23 -9.33 14.59
C THR A 13 18.11 -10.22 14.06
N GLY A 14 16.85 -9.85 14.33
CA GLY A 14 15.70 -10.63 13.93
C GLY A 14 15.67 -10.71 12.41
N ARG A 15 15.90 -11.89 11.83
CA ARG A 15 15.73 -12.08 10.38
C ARG A 15 14.24 -11.88 10.04
N GLY A 16 13.95 -11.01 9.08
CA GLY A 16 12.60 -10.85 8.51
C GLY A 16 12.23 -12.02 7.59
N LEU A 17 10.98 -12.06 7.11
CA LEU A 17 10.57 -13.03 6.09
C LEU A 17 11.12 -12.58 4.73
N TRP A 18 11.66 -13.52 3.94
CA TRP A 18 12.33 -13.22 2.66
C TRP A 18 11.40 -12.45 1.69
N TRP A 19 10.16 -12.90 1.55
CA TRP A 19 9.16 -12.30 0.66
C TRP A 19 8.57 -10.99 1.18
N LEU A 20 8.77 -10.69 2.46
CA LEU A 20 8.42 -9.38 3.03
C LEU A 20 9.54 -8.37 2.85
N SER A 21 10.77 -8.77 2.47
CA SER A 21 11.83 -7.81 2.19
C SER A 21 11.64 -7.19 0.80
N PRO A 22 11.96 -5.89 0.59
CA PRO A 22 11.82 -5.27 -0.74
C PRO A 22 12.59 -6.03 -1.81
N ALA A 23 13.84 -6.42 -1.53
CA ALA A 23 14.67 -7.17 -2.46
C ALA A 23 14.11 -8.57 -2.77
N GLY A 24 13.61 -9.30 -1.77
CA GLY A 24 13.05 -10.63 -1.97
C GLY A 24 11.74 -10.64 -2.73
N LEU A 25 10.87 -9.64 -2.52
CA LEU A 25 9.64 -9.49 -3.30
C LEU A 25 9.95 -9.08 -4.74
N LEU A 26 10.74 -8.04 -4.93
CA LEU A 26 11.05 -7.50 -6.25
C LEU A 26 11.86 -8.47 -7.11
N GLY A 27 12.75 -9.25 -6.49
CA GLY A 27 13.52 -10.31 -7.14
C GLY A 27 12.67 -11.46 -7.69
N VAL A 28 11.39 -11.57 -7.29
CA VAL A 28 10.43 -12.51 -7.88
C VAL A 28 9.47 -11.77 -8.81
N LEU A 29 8.81 -10.73 -8.31
CA LEU A 29 7.71 -10.07 -9.00
C LEU A 29 8.14 -9.41 -10.33
N ILE A 30 9.24 -8.65 -10.33
CA ILE A 30 9.65 -7.90 -11.51
C ILE A 30 10.19 -8.84 -12.59
N PRO A 31 11.13 -9.78 -12.31
CA PRO A 31 11.57 -10.74 -13.32
C PRO A 31 10.41 -11.54 -13.92
N THR A 32 9.46 -12.02 -13.11
CA THR A 32 8.31 -12.77 -13.63
C THR A 32 7.46 -11.93 -14.58
N THR A 33 7.15 -10.68 -14.23
CA THR A 33 6.30 -9.82 -15.06
C THR A 33 7.04 -9.28 -16.30
N VAL A 34 8.33 -9.00 -16.20
CA VAL A 34 9.19 -8.60 -17.33
C VAL A 34 9.35 -9.76 -18.32
N LEU A 35 9.65 -10.97 -17.84
CA LEU A 35 9.75 -12.16 -18.69
C LEU A 35 8.44 -12.47 -19.39
N LEU A 36 7.32 -12.42 -18.66
CA LEU A 36 5.98 -12.57 -19.22
C LEU A 36 5.77 -11.61 -20.39
N THR A 37 6.08 -10.33 -20.20
CA THR A 37 5.89 -9.29 -21.24
C THR A 37 6.85 -9.44 -22.42
N GLY A 38 8.09 -9.84 -22.15
CA GLY A 38 9.11 -10.10 -23.16
C GLY A 38 8.69 -11.24 -24.10
N LEU A 39 8.12 -12.32 -23.54
CA LEU A 39 7.71 -13.52 -24.29
C LEU A 39 6.47 -13.31 -25.17
N LEU A 40 5.60 -12.34 -24.87
CA LEU A 40 4.42 -12.06 -25.68
C LEU A 40 4.80 -11.36 -27.00
N SER A 41 4.33 -11.87 -28.14
CA SER A 41 4.59 -11.25 -29.45
C SER A 41 3.65 -10.07 -29.73
N ASP A 42 3.99 -9.23 -30.72
CA ASP A 42 3.11 -8.16 -31.21
C ASP A 42 1.75 -8.69 -31.69
N ALA A 43 1.74 -9.86 -32.33
CA ALA A 43 0.50 -10.53 -32.74
C ALA A 43 -0.42 -10.83 -31.55
N VAL A 44 0.14 -11.29 -30.43
CA VAL A 44 -0.64 -11.53 -29.20
C VAL A 44 -1.18 -10.23 -28.62
N PHE A 45 -0.36 -9.16 -28.62
CA PHE A 45 -0.80 -7.85 -28.15
C PHE A 45 -1.97 -7.30 -28.97
N ARG A 46 -1.92 -7.42 -30.29
CA ARG A 46 -3.01 -6.99 -31.17
C ARG A 46 -4.26 -7.85 -31.03
N LEU A 47 -4.08 -9.17 -30.95
CA LEU A 47 -5.19 -10.12 -30.86
C LEU A 47 -5.91 -10.00 -29.51
N GLN A 48 -5.17 -10.01 -28.40
CA GLN A 48 -5.73 -10.12 -27.06
C GLN A 48 -5.97 -8.77 -26.39
N TYR A 49 -5.15 -7.75 -26.71
CA TYR A 49 -5.21 -6.44 -26.08
C TYR A 49 -5.53 -5.31 -27.06
N ARG A 50 -5.82 -5.61 -28.34
CA ARG A 50 -6.25 -4.62 -29.35
C ARG A 50 -5.32 -3.41 -29.48
N THR A 51 -4.05 -3.57 -29.15
CA THR A 51 -3.02 -2.52 -29.20
C THR A 51 -1.73 -3.10 -29.75
N PRO A 52 -0.89 -2.31 -30.44
CA PRO A 52 0.45 -2.75 -30.82
C PRO A 52 1.35 -2.93 -29.59
N LYS A 53 2.28 -3.88 -29.66
CA LYS A 53 3.39 -4.01 -28.71
C LYS A 53 4.39 -2.89 -29.00
N SER A 54 4.38 -1.87 -28.15
CA SER A 54 5.28 -0.73 -28.17
C SER A 54 6.49 -0.93 -27.25
N VAL A 55 6.35 -1.71 -26.18
CA VAL A 55 7.44 -1.98 -25.23
C VAL A 55 8.67 -2.57 -25.92
N THR A 56 9.82 -1.96 -25.70
CA THR A 56 11.10 -2.38 -26.29
C THR A 56 11.94 -3.15 -25.28
N THR A 57 12.97 -3.85 -25.78
CA THR A 57 13.97 -4.50 -24.92
C THR A 57 14.67 -3.50 -24.01
N GLU A 58 14.88 -2.26 -24.47
CA GLU A 58 15.49 -1.18 -23.69
C GLU A 58 14.61 -0.78 -22.51
N THR A 59 13.29 -0.66 -22.71
CA THR A 59 12.34 -0.39 -21.61
C THR A 59 12.35 -1.50 -20.58
N LEU A 60 12.37 -2.77 -21.02
CA LEU A 60 12.41 -3.92 -20.12
C LEU A 60 13.72 -3.97 -19.32
N LEU A 61 14.85 -3.65 -19.97
CA LEU A 61 16.15 -3.52 -19.31
C LEU A 61 16.14 -2.36 -18.30
N LEU A 62 15.57 -1.20 -18.67
CA LEU A 62 15.42 -0.05 -17.77
C LEU A 62 14.62 -0.43 -16.52
N VAL A 63 13.50 -1.13 -16.69
CA VAL A 63 12.68 -1.64 -15.58
C VAL A 63 13.48 -2.59 -14.69
N ALA A 64 14.25 -3.51 -15.28
CA ALA A 64 15.10 -4.43 -14.54
C ALA A 64 16.20 -3.70 -13.74
N VAL A 65 16.88 -2.73 -14.36
CA VAL A 65 17.90 -1.90 -13.70
C VAL A 65 17.29 -1.06 -12.58
N ALA A 66 16.15 -0.41 -12.82
CA ALA A 66 15.41 0.35 -11.81
C ALA A 66 15.07 -0.51 -10.59
N CYS A 67 14.60 -1.74 -10.83
CA CYS A 67 14.31 -2.72 -9.80
C CYS A 67 15.57 -3.12 -9.01
N LEU A 68 16.70 -3.37 -9.68
CA LEU A 68 17.97 -3.68 -9.03
C LEU A 68 18.47 -2.51 -8.16
N VAL A 69 18.36 -1.28 -8.65
CA VAL A 69 18.72 -0.07 -7.90
C VAL A 69 17.84 0.07 -6.66
N LEU A 70 16.52 -0.07 -6.80
CA LEU A 70 15.58 0.02 -5.67
C LEU A 70 15.84 -1.08 -4.63
N ALA A 71 15.99 -2.33 -5.07
CA ALA A 71 16.27 -3.47 -4.19
C ALA A 71 17.63 -3.37 -3.51
N GLY A 72 18.66 -2.92 -4.25
CA GLY A 72 20.01 -2.70 -3.74
C GLY A 72 20.04 -1.60 -2.69
N ALA A 73 19.46 -0.43 -2.98
CA ALA A 73 19.34 0.68 -2.04
C ALA A 73 18.54 0.29 -0.79
N ALA A 74 17.45 -0.46 -0.95
CA ALA A 74 16.67 -0.97 0.17
C ALA A 74 17.47 -1.93 1.06
N THR A 75 18.23 -2.84 0.46
CA THR A 75 19.08 -3.78 1.20
C THR A 75 20.20 -3.06 1.94
N LEU A 76 20.86 -2.12 1.27
CA LEU A 76 21.93 -1.30 1.86
C LEU A 76 21.41 -0.47 3.03
N ALA A 77 20.32 0.27 2.84
CA ALA A 77 19.73 1.10 3.88
C ALA A 77 19.22 0.27 5.07
N ALA A 78 18.62 -0.90 4.82
CA ALA A 78 18.22 -1.82 5.88
C ALA A 78 19.42 -2.38 6.66
N GLY A 79 20.54 -2.68 5.99
CA GLY A 79 21.77 -3.19 6.59
C GLY A 79 22.51 -2.13 7.42
N LEU A 80 22.52 -0.88 6.96
CA LEU A 80 23.16 0.25 7.66
C LEU A 80 22.30 0.82 8.80
N ALA A 81 21.00 0.56 8.79
CA ALA A 81 20.09 1.06 9.80
C ALA A 81 20.38 0.46 11.19
N ARG A 82 20.73 1.35 12.12
CA ARG A 82 20.85 1.03 13.55
C ARG A 82 19.46 0.99 14.17
N GLY A 83 19.18 -0.07 14.92
CA GLY A 83 17.96 -0.16 15.74
C GLY A 83 18.01 0.85 16.89
N GLY A 84 16.85 1.29 17.39
CA GLY A 84 16.79 2.19 18.54
C GLY A 84 15.47 2.96 18.70
N GLY A 85 14.50 2.72 17.83
CA GLY A 85 13.19 3.31 17.93
C GLY A 85 12.34 2.70 19.04
N THR A 86 11.21 3.37 19.29
CA THR A 86 10.17 2.94 20.20
C THR A 86 9.59 1.58 19.76
N PRO A 87 9.73 0.50 20.54
CA PRO A 87 9.18 -0.79 20.17
C PRO A 87 7.66 -0.80 20.40
N LEU A 88 6.91 -1.14 19.36
CA LEU A 88 5.47 -1.43 19.45
C LEU A 88 5.23 -2.86 19.95
N LEU A 89 6.11 -3.80 19.57
CA LEU A 89 5.91 -5.24 19.79
C LEU A 89 6.51 -5.80 21.08
N LEU A 90 7.31 -5.02 21.82
CA LEU A 90 8.03 -5.53 23.01
C LEU A 90 7.36 -5.16 24.35
N ASP A 91 6.35 -4.29 24.35
CA ASP A 91 5.71 -3.82 25.58
C ASP A 91 4.48 -4.66 25.94
N ARG A 92 4.34 -5.03 27.24
CA ARG A 92 3.40 -6.07 27.72
C ARG A 92 1.93 -5.64 27.85
N GLY A 93 1.50 -4.54 27.22
CA GLY A 93 0.10 -4.10 27.20
C GLY A 93 -0.28 -3.40 25.91
N VAL A 94 -1.53 -3.58 25.44
CA VAL A 94 -2.06 -2.77 24.34
C VAL A 94 -2.22 -1.35 24.85
N ARG A 95 -1.53 -0.43 24.17
CA ARG A 95 -1.59 0.99 24.48
C ARG A 95 -3.01 1.51 24.32
N PRO A 96 -3.61 2.20 25.31
CA PRO A 96 -4.95 2.78 25.16
C PRO A 96 -5.03 3.74 23.96
N GLN A 97 -3.91 4.32 23.56
CA GLN A 97 -3.75 5.13 22.36
C GLN A 97 -4.05 4.35 21.07
N LEU A 98 -3.65 3.07 20.97
CA LEU A 98 -3.94 2.22 19.79
C LEU A 98 -5.43 1.90 19.68
N ARG A 99 -6.10 1.62 20.80
CA ARG A 99 -7.56 1.38 20.80
C ARG A 99 -8.32 2.65 20.44
N SER A 100 -7.89 3.79 20.97
CA SER A 100 -8.48 5.09 20.64
C SER A 100 -8.27 5.45 19.18
N ALA A 101 -7.05 5.24 18.65
CA ALA A 101 -6.72 5.40 17.25
C ALA A 101 -7.57 4.49 16.34
N ALA A 102 -7.68 3.20 16.66
CA ALA A 102 -8.51 2.26 15.91
C ALA A 102 -9.96 2.74 15.86
N ARG A 103 -10.51 3.24 16.98
CA ARG A 103 -11.88 3.78 17.03
C ARG A 103 -12.06 5.03 16.17
N VAL A 104 -11.12 5.97 16.21
CA VAL A 104 -11.15 7.18 15.38
C VAL A 104 -11.07 6.83 13.90
N LEU A 105 -10.13 5.96 13.52
CA LEU A 105 -9.95 5.51 12.14
C LEU A 105 -11.17 4.71 11.63
N PHE A 106 -11.77 3.87 12.49
CA PHE A 106 -13.01 3.16 12.19
C PHE A 106 -14.15 4.13 11.87
N TRP A 107 -14.41 5.09 12.76
CA TRP A 107 -15.50 6.04 12.53
C TRP A 107 -15.24 6.97 11.34
N ALA A 108 -14.00 7.40 11.13
CA ALA A 108 -13.63 8.14 9.91
C ALA A 108 -13.95 7.33 8.65
N THR A 109 -13.62 6.04 8.65
CA THR A 109 -13.93 5.11 7.54
C THR A 109 -15.44 4.97 7.34
N VAL A 110 -16.20 4.75 8.41
CA VAL A 110 -17.67 4.62 8.37
C VAL A 110 -18.32 5.90 7.87
N VAL A 111 -17.88 7.08 8.33
CA VAL A 111 -18.35 8.37 7.83
C VAL A 111 -18.05 8.51 6.34
N GLY A 112 -16.85 8.13 5.90
CA GLY A 112 -16.48 8.15 4.48
C GLY A 112 -17.40 7.28 3.62
N TYR A 113 -17.67 6.03 4.05
CA TYR A 113 -18.61 5.15 3.35
C TYR A 113 -20.05 5.67 3.41
N THR A 114 -20.48 6.22 4.54
CA THR A 114 -21.83 6.79 4.69
C THR A 114 -22.01 7.97 3.73
N ALA A 115 -21.05 8.89 3.69
CA ALA A 115 -21.07 10.02 2.76
C ALA A 115 -21.05 9.55 1.30
N PHE A 116 -20.28 8.51 0.98
CA PHE A 116 -20.25 7.90 -0.35
C PHE A 116 -21.63 7.37 -0.78
N TYR A 117 -22.29 6.56 0.05
CA TYR A 117 -23.61 6.02 -0.28
C TYR A 117 -24.71 7.09 -0.28
N VAL A 118 -24.71 8.01 0.69
CA VAL A 118 -25.67 9.13 0.73
C VAL A 118 -25.54 10.00 -0.50
N ALA A 119 -24.32 10.28 -0.96
CA ALA A 119 -24.11 11.03 -2.21
C ALA A 119 -24.63 10.27 -3.43
N GLY A 120 -24.48 8.94 -3.48
CA GLY A 120 -25.09 8.11 -4.51
C GLY A 120 -26.62 8.19 -4.52
N PHE A 121 -27.26 8.04 -3.35
CA PHE A 121 -28.72 8.17 -3.20
C PHE A 121 -29.23 9.57 -3.56
N ALA A 122 -28.52 10.62 -3.14
CA ALA A 122 -28.86 12.00 -3.45
C ALA A 122 -28.79 12.31 -4.96
N ARG A 123 -27.97 11.58 -5.72
CA ARG A 123 -27.87 11.70 -7.18
C ARG A 123 -28.88 10.84 -7.94
N GLY A 124 -29.77 10.12 -7.24
CA GLY A 124 -30.89 9.39 -7.85
C GLY A 124 -30.77 7.87 -7.86
N LEU A 125 -29.76 7.30 -7.19
CA LEU A 125 -29.63 5.85 -7.02
C LEU A 125 -30.83 5.30 -6.23
N ARG A 126 -31.57 4.32 -6.78
CA ARG A 126 -32.67 3.67 -6.06
C ARG A 126 -32.17 2.41 -5.34
N PRO A 127 -32.65 2.08 -4.12
CA PRO A 127 -32.26 0.85 -3.42
C PRO A 127 -32.49 -0.43 -4.24
N ALA A 128 -33.54 -0.45 -5.07
CA ALA A 128 -33.83 -1.55 -5.98
C ALA A 128 -32.69 -1.80 -6.99
N GLN A 129 -32.04 -0.75 -7.49
CA GLN A 129 -30.92 -0.87 -8.43
C GLN A 129 -29.69 -1.49 -7.74
N VAL A 130 -29.44 -1.17 -6.46
CA VAL A 130 -28.35 -1.78 -5.69
C VAL A 130 -28.59 -3.28 -5.49
N LEU A 131 -29.84 -3.67 -5.24
CA LEU A 131 -30.21 -5.08 -5.08
C LEU A 131 -30.15 -5.82 -6.43
N GLU A 132 -30.61 -5.19 -7.50
CA GLU A 132 -30.54 -5.72 -8.86
C GLU A 132 -29.10 -5.95 -9.30
N ILE A 133 -28.17 -5.05 -8.97
CA ILE A 133 -26.72 -5.21 -9.22
C ILE A 133 -26.17 -6.44 -8.47
N LEU A 134 -26.56 -6.63 -7.20
CA LEU A 134 -26.11 -7.79 -6.41
C LEU A 134 -26.66 -9.13 -6.93
N ILE A 135 -27.82 -9.12 -7.61
CA ILE A 135 -28.50 -10.33 -8.09
C ILE A 135 -28.16 -10.65 -9.56
N SER A 136 -28.21 -9.65 -10.44
CA SER A 136 -28.02 -9.84 -11.90
C SER A 136 -26.55 -9.93 -12.30
N GLN A 137 -25.64 -9.37 -11.50
CA GLN A 137 -24.21 -9.26 -11.77
C GLN A 137 -23.80 -8.53 -13.07
N ASP A 138 -24.76 -8.11 -13.91
CA ASP A 138 -24.53 -7.43 -15.18
C ASP A 138 -24.09 -5.95 -14.97
N ASN A 139 -22.82 -5.77 -14.66
CA ASN A 139 -22.22 -4.45 -14.37
C ASN A 139 -21.85 -3.63 -15.63
N TYR A 140 -22.22 -4.07 -16.84
CA TYR A 140 -21.81 -3.45 -18.11
C TYR A 140 -22.80 -2.40 -18.64
N GLY A 141 -24.04 -2.42 -18.15
CA GLY A 141 -25.10 -1.50 -18.61
C GLY A 141 -25.24 -0.26 -17.75
N VAL A 142 -24.80 0.90 -18.27
CA VAL A 142 -25.34 2.24 -17.96
C VAL A 142 -24.86 2.96 -16.66
N SER A 143 -24.01 3.99 -16.84
CA SER A 143 -23.87 5.24 -16.04
C SER A 143 -23.69 5.23 -14.50
N LEU A 144 -23.49 4.08 -13.83
CA LEU A 144 -23.33 4.06 -12.36
C LEU A 144 -22.12 4.87 -11.85
N ARG A 145 -21.04 4.97 -12.64
CA ARG A 145 -19.90 5.84 -12.31
C ARG A 145 -20.30 7.30 -12.16
N ASP A 146 -21.29 7.76 -12.93
CA ASP A 146 -21.75 9.15 -12.92
C ASP A 146 -22.52 9.46 -11.62
N TYR A 147 -23.21 8.46 -11.05
CA TYR A 147 -23.93 8.58 -9.77
C TYR A 147 -23.00 8.50 -8.55
N PHE A 148 -21.89 7.74 -8.64
CA PHE A 148 -20.93 7.56 -7.56
C PHE A 148 -19.72 8.52 -7.61
N GLY A 149 -19.85 9.66 -8.32
CA GLY A 149 -18.86 10.74 -8.28
C GLY A 149 -18.49 11.08 -6.83
N GLY A 150 -17.21 10.90 -6.49
CA GLY A 150 -16.72 11.10 -5.13
C GLY A 150 -16.97 12.53 -4.66
N VAL A 151 -17.44 12.71 -3.42
CA VAL A 151 -17.43 14.02 -2.77
C VAL A 151 -16.00 14.29 -2.30
N PRO A 152 -15.27 15.26 -2.90
CA PRO A 152 -13.86 15.48 -2.57
C PRO A 152 -13.67 15.68 -1.06
N GLY A 153 -12.68 15.03 -0.48
CA GLY A 153 -12.39 15.10 0.97
C GLY A 153 -13.23 14.18 1.87
N LEU A 154 -14.50 13.91 1.54
CA LEU A 154 -15.37 13.03 2.34
C LEU A 154 -15.22 11.57 1.92
N THR A 155 -15.27 11.28 0.62
CA THR A 155 -15.12 9.90 0.13
C THR A 155 -13.69 9.41 0.26
N THR A 156 -12.70 10.31 0.36
CA THR A 156 -11.31 9.96 0.67
C THR A 156 -11.14 9.38 2.07
N LEU A 157 -12.06 9.64 3.01
CA LEU A 157 -12.03 9.03 4.35
C LEU A 157 -12.25 7.52 4.34
N THR A 158 -12.83 6.97 3.26
CA THR A 158 -12.90 5.50 3.07
C THR A 158 -11.51 4.86 3.11
N GLN A 159 -10.48 5.60 2.70
CA GLN A 159 -9.09 5.14 2.68
C GLN A 159 -8.45 5.07 4.06
N CYS A 160 -9.07 5.68 5.09
CA CYS A 160 -8.70 5.43 6.48
C CYS A 160 -8.93 3.97 6.89
N GLY A 161 -9.70 3.19 6.14
CA GLY A 161 -9.91 1.75 6.36
C GLY A 161 -8.61 0.96 6.31
N ILE A 162 -7.68 1.35 5.43
CA ILE A 162 -6.33 0.76 5.34
C ILE A 162 -5.58 0.96 6.66
N ALA A 163 -5.55 2.19 7.17
CA ALA A 163 -4.90 2.54 8.43
C ALA A 163 -5.56 1.83 9.62
N PHE A 164 -6.90 1.79 9.64
CA PHE A 164 -7.69 1.11 10.67
C PHE A 164 -7.30 -0.36 10.75
N VAL A 165 -7.27 -1.08 9.62
CA VAL A 165 -6.99 -2.52 9.62
C VAL A 165 -5.56 -2.83 10.07
N VAL A 166 -4.58 -1.99 9.74
CA VAL A 166 -3.21 -2.13 10.28
C VAL A 166 -3.22 -2.05 11.81
N VAL A 167 -3.79 -0.98 12.38
CA VAL A 167 -3.83 -0.77 13.84
C VAL A 167 -4.65 -1.87 14.52
N ALA A 168 -5.83 -2.19 13.99
CA ALA A 168 -6.73 -3.20 14.54
C ALA A 168 -6.09 -4.59 14.55
N THR A 169 -5.37 -4.96 13.48
CA THR A 169 -4.67 -6.25 13.41
C THR A 169 -3.60 -6.37 14.49
N TYR A 170 -2.85 -5.30 14.80
CA TYR A 170 -1.90 -5.31 15.90
C TYR A 170 -2.58 -5.49 17.27
N VAL A 171 -3.71 -4.81 17.50
CA VAL A 171 -4.48 -4.94 18.75
C VAL A 171 -5.05 -6.35 18.89
N LEU A 172 -5.70 -6.87 17.86
CA LEU A 172 -6.32 -8.21 17.85
C LEU A 172 -5.30 -9.35 18.00
N ARG A 173 -4.04 -9.14 17.60
CA ARG A 173 -2.99 -10.15 17.81
C ARG A 173 -2.49 -10.22 19.24
N ARG A 174 -2.76 -9.21 20.06
CA ARG A 174 -2.37 -9.15 21.47
C ARG A 174 -3.54 -9.47 22.39
N GLU A 175 -4.74 -9.04 22.02
CA GLU A 175 -5.93 -9.12 22.85
C GLU A 175 -7.11 -9.64 22.03
N HIS A 176 -7.92 -10.49 22.65
CA HIS A 176 -9.19 -10.92 22.08
C HIS A 176 -10.27 -9.87 22.34
N ASP A 177 -10.42 -8.91 21.42
CA ASP A 177 -11.51 -7.94 21.42
C ASP A 177 -12.53 -8.28 20.33
N ARG A 178 -13.67 -8.86 20.75
CA ARG A 178 -14.76 -9.24 19.83
C ARG A 178 -15.39 -8.02 19.14
N ARG A 179 -15.43 -6.85 19.79
CA ARG A 179 -16.00 -5.63 19.19
C ARG A 179 -15.09 -5.12 18.09
N LEU A 180 -13.79 -5.06 18.33
CA LEU A 180 -12.82 -4.67 17.31
C LEU A 180 -12.78 -5.67 16.14
N ALA A 181 -12.92 -6.97 16.42
CA ALA A 181 -13.04 -7.98 15.37
C ALA A 181 -14.30 -7.74 14.51
N ALA A 182 -15.44 -7.44 15.12
CA ALA A 182 -16.66 -7.08 14.40
C ALA A 182 -16.47 -5.80 13.56
N GLN A 183 -15.76 -4.80 14.07
CA GLN A 183 -15.42 -3.58 13.31
C GLN A 183 -14.55 -3.86 12.08
N VAL A 184 -13.59 -4.79 12.19
CA VAL A 184 -12.80 -5.26 11.03
C VAL A 184 -13.70 -5.91 9.99
N VAL A 185 -14.61 -6.79 10.42
CA VAL A 185 -15.59 -7.41 9.51
C VAL A 185 -16.46 -6.34 8.82
N VAL A 186 -16.96 -5.35 9.55
CA VAL A 186 -17.75 -4.24 8.98
C VAL A 186 -16.95 -3.48 7.91
N VAL A 187 -15.70 -3.11 8.20
CA VAL A 187 -14.85 -2.40 7.20
C VAL A 187 -14.57 -3.28 5.98
N LEU A 188 -14.33 -4.58 6.16
CA LEU A 188 -14.15 -5.51 5.04
C LEU A 188 -15.42 -5.62 4.19
N LEU A 189 -16.60 -5.71 4.81
CA LEU A 189 -17.88 -5.76 4.09
C LEU A 189 -18.16 -4.45 3.33
N LEU A 190 -17.93 -3.30 3.95
CA LEU A 190 -18.07 -2.00 3.28
C LEU A 190 -17.09 -1.86 2.10
N THR A 191 -15.86 -2.35 2.27
CA THR A 191 -14.84 -2.34 1.22
C THR A 191 -15.20 -3.30 0.09
N LEU A 192 -15.75 -4.48 0.40
CA LEU A 192 -16.25 -5.43 -0.58
C LEU A 192 -17.41 -4.83 -1.39
N LEU A 193 -18.37 -4.21 -0.71
CA LEU A 193 -19.51 -3.55 -1.35
C LEU A 193 -19.04 -2.42 -2.28
N ARG A 194 -18.10 -1.58 -1.84
CA ARG A 194 -17.48 -0.55 -2.71
C ARG A 194 -16.73 -1.15 -3.88
N SER A 195 -15.95 -2.21 -3.67
CA SER A 195 -15.22 -2.90 -4.73
C SER A 195 -16.15 -3.38 -5.83
N TYR A 196 -17.37 -3.81 -5.46
CA TYR A 196 -18.40 -4.26 -6.39
C TYR A 196 -19.09 -3.08 -7.07
N VAL A 197 -19.62 -2.14 -6.30
CA VAL A 197 -20.41 -1.00 -6.81
C VAL A 197 -19.59 -0.05 -7.69
N ASN A 198 -18.34 0.26 -7.31
CA ASN A 198 -17.51 1.24 -8.01
C ASN A 198 -16.49 0.59 -8.95
N ASN A 199 -16.51 -0.75 -9.09
CA ASN A 199 -15.49 -1.52 -9.81
C ASN A 199 -14.04 -1.25 -9.33
N GLU A 200 -13.86 -0.73 -8.12
CA GLU A 200 -12.57 -0.40 -7.51
C GLU A 200 -11.97 -1.62 -6.79
N ARG A 201 -11.55 -2.60 -7.59
CA ARG A 201 -11.05 -3.91 -7.13
C ARG A 201 -9.82 -3.84 -6.24
N LEU A 202 -9.03 -2.77 -6.38
CA LEU A 202 -7.84 -2.55 -5.58
C LEU A 202 -8.19 -2.26 -4.12
N ALA A 203 -9.36 -1.70 -3.81
CA ALA A 203 -9.72 -1.30 -2.45
C ALA A 203 -9.71 -2.49 -1.45
N LEU A 204 -10.23 -3.65 -1.87
CA LEU A 204 -10.21 -4.85 -1.02
C LEU A 204 -8.78 -5.36 -0.78
N ILE A 205 -7.96 -5.34 -1.83
CA ILE A 205 -6.56 -5.77 -1.79
C ILE A 205 -5.73 -4.83 -0.92
N GLU A 206 -5.95 -3.51 -1.04
CA GLU A 206 -5.31 -2.45 -0.26
C GLU A 206 -5.60 -2.55 1.24
N VAL A 207 -6.75 -3.12 1.62
CA VAL A 207 -7.10 -3.39 3.02
C VAL A 207 -6.59 -4.76 3.49
N ALA A 208 -6.67 -5.79 2.65
CA ALA A 208 -6.29 -7.15 2.99
C ALA A 208 -4.77 -7.35 3.13
N ILE A 209 -3.97 -6.83 2.18
CA ILE A 209 -2.51 -7.03 2.16
C ILE A 209 -1.85 -6.51 3.45
N PRO A 210 -2.10 -5.28 3.92
CA PRO A 210 -1.48 -4.79 5.14
C PRO A 210 -1.79 -5.69 6.36
N ALA A 211 -3.02 -6.20 6.47
CA ALA A 211 -3.38 -7.16 7.52
C ALA A 211 -2.55 -8.44 7.42
N ILE A 212 -2.44 -9.02 6.22
CA ILE A 212 -1.67 -10.24 5.94
C ILE A 212 -0.20 -10.04 6.30
N VAL A 213 0.39 -8.89 5.95
CA VAL A 213 1.79 -8.56 6.29
C VAL A 213 2.00 -8.54 7.81
N VAL A 214 1.11 -7.89 8.56
CA VAL A 214 1.17 -7.87 10.03
C VAL A 214 1.00 -9.28 10.62
N LEU A 215 0.04 -10.06 10.10
CA LEU A 215 -0.22 -11.42 10.57
C LEU A 215 0.95 -12.36 10.29
N ALA A 216 1.54 -12.31 9.09
CA ALA A 216 2.69 -13.11 8.72
C ALA A 216 3.91 -12.78 9.59
N MET A 217 4.16 -11.49 9.79
CA MET A 217 5.28 -11.03 10.59
C MET A 217 5.15 -11.43 12.07
N THR A 218 3.95 -11.34 12.62
CA THR A 218 3.68 -11.79 14.00
C THR A 218 3.69 -13.31 14.13
N ALA A 219 3.32 -14.05 13.07
CA ALA A 219 3.34 -15.51 13.03
C ALA A 219 4.76 -16.11 12.89
N ARG A 220 5.76 -15.33 12.45
CA ARG A 220 7.15 -15.82 12.24
C ARG A 220 7.76 -16.47 13.49
N ASN A 221 7.43 -15.95 14.66
CA ASN A 221 7.95 -16.41 15.96
C ASN A 221 6.88 -17.08 16.81
N ASP A 222 5.75 -17.48 16.21
CA ASP A 222 4.67 -18.16 16.95
C ASP A 222 5.17 -19.52 17.45
N ARG A 223 4.66 -19.95 18.62
CA ARG A 223 4.96 -21.24 19.23
C ARG A 223 4.49 -22.40 18.34
N ARG A 224 3.40 -22.20 17.60
CA ARG A 224 2.83 -23.21 16.70
C ARG A 224 3.64 -23.32 15.40
N ARG A 225 4.20 -24.51 15.13
CA ARG A 225 4.97 -24.80 13.89
C ARG A 225 4.17 -24.51 12.61
N SER A 226 2.89 -24.88 12.58
CA SER A 226 2.02 -24.66 11.42
C SER A 226 1.93 -23.19 11.01
N ARG A 227 1.75 -22.27 11.97
CA ARG A 227 1.69 -20.83 11.70
C ARG A 227 3.01 -20.25 11.21
N ARG A 228 4.13 -20.76 11.72
CA ARG A 228 5.47 -20.37 11.27
C ARG A 228 5.74 -20.81 9.83
N VAL A 229 5.37 -22.05 9.49
CA VAL A 229 5.47 -22.59 8.14
C VAL A 229 4.57 -21.80 7.19
N ALA A 230 3.31 -21.55 7.57
CA ALA A 230 2.38 -20.74 6.80
C ALA A 230 2.91 -19.31 6.53
N ALA A 231 3.55 -18.67 7.52
CA ALA A 231 4.17 -17.36 7.33
C ALA A 231 5.36 -17.39 6.36
N ARG A 232 6.19 -18.45 6.39
CA ARG A 232 7.37 -18.58 5.52
C ARG A 232 7.01 -18.86 4.06
N PHE A 233 5.98 -19.67 3.85
CA PHE A 233 5.48 -20.07 2.53
C PHE A 233 4.21 -19.31 2.12
N GLY A 234 3.89 -18.21 2.82
CA GLY A 234 2.73 -17.36 2.56
C GLY A 234 2.52 -17.03 1.07
N PRO A 235 3.56 -16.65 0.31
CA PRO A 235 3.41 -16.35 -1.12
C PRO A 235 2.85 -17.51 -1.96
N LEU A 236 3.17 -18.76 -1.62
CA LEU A 236 2.66 -19.93 -2.35
C LEU A 236 1.16 -20.11 -2.20
N ALA A 237 0.59 -19.67 -1.07
CA ALA A 237 -0.87 -19.67 -0.86
C ALA A 237 -1.51 -18.36 -1.32
N LEU A 238 -0.81 -17.23 -1.15
CA LEU A 238 -1.33 -15.91 -1.45
C LEU A 238 -1.45 -15.67 -2.96
N ALA A 239 -0.50 -16.13 -3.77
CA ALA A 239 -0.55 -15.93 -5.22
C ALA A 239 -1.76 -16.63 -5.88
N PRO A 240 -2.05 -17.93 -5.62
CA PRO A 240 -3.27 -18.56 -6.09
C PRO A 240 -4.54 -17.92 -5.56
N LEU A 241 -4.54 -17.49 -4.29
CA LEU A 241 -5.70 -16.82 -3.68
C LEU A 241 -5.98 -15.47 -4.33
N LEU A 242 -4.95 -14.68 -4.62
CA LEU A 242 -5.08 -13.41 -5.34
C LEU A 242 -5.56 -13.63 -6.78
N PHE A 243 -5.09 -14.69 -7.45
CA PHE A 243 -5.59 -15.06 -8.77
C PHE A 243 -7.07 -15.50 -8.73
N LEU A 244 -7.47 -16.30 -7.74
CA LEU A 244 -8.87 -16.70 -7.56
C LEU A 244 -9.75 -15.48 -7.28
N LEU A 245 -9.32 -14.59 -6.38
CA LEU A 245 -10.03 -13.36 -6.07
C LEU A 245 -10.18 -12.48 -7.33
N PHE A 246 -9.10 -12.34 -8.10
CA PHE A 246 -9.12 -11.67 -9.39
C PHE A 246 -10.13 -12.32 -10.35
N ALA A 247 -10.13 -13.65 -10.46
CA ALA A 247 -11.03 -14.38 -11.34
C ALA A 247 -12.50 -14.19 -10.97
N VAL A 248 -12.84 -14.22 -9.68
CA VAL A 248 -14.20 -13.97 -9.19
C VAL A 248 -14.67 -12.55 -9.54
N PHE A 249 -13.81 -11.54 -9.38
CA PHE A 249 -14.15 -10.17 -9.75
C PHE A 249 -14.18 -9.92 -11.26
N GLU A 250 -13.40 -10.67 -12.04
CA GLU A 250 -13.47 -10.59 -13.50
C GLU A 250 -14.67 -11.34 -14.07
N TYR A 251 -15.11 -12.43 -13.43
CA TYR A 251 -16.32 -13.15 -13.81
C TYR A 251 -17.54 -12.21 -13.86
N SER A 252 -17.75 -11.46 -12.77
CA SER A 252 -18.88 -10.54 -12.60
C SER A 252 -18.76 -9.21 -13.37
N ARG A 253 -17.68 -8.96 -14.11
CA ARG A 253 -17.49 -7.70 -14.85
C ARG A 253 -17.31 -7.92 -16.33
N SER A 254 -16.38 -8.79 -16.70
CA SER A 254 -15.95 -8.94 -18.09
C SER A 254 -16.42 -10.27 -18.66
N TRP A 255 -16.44 -11.35 -17.88
CA TRP A 255 -16.83 -12.65 -18.41
C TRP A 255 -18.28 -12.67 -18.92
N GLN A 256 -19.25 -12.16 -18.16
CA GLN A 256 -20.65 -12.12 -18.62
C GLN A 256 -20.83 -11.41 -19.97
N TYR A 257 -19.99 -10.41 -20.26
CA TYR A 257 -19.98 -9.71 -21.54
C TYR A 257 -19.21 -10.48 -22.62
N PHE A 258 -18.06 -11.07 -22.29
CA PHE A 258 -17.16 -11.68 -23.27
C PHE A 258 -17.46 -13.15 -23.57
N GLU A 259 -18.20 -13.86 -22.72
CA GLU A 259 -18.54 -15.29 -22.90
C GLU A 259 -19.21 -15.57 -24.24
N SER A 260 -20.05 -14.65 -24.73
CA SER A 260 -20.71 -14.75 -26.04
C SER A 260 -19.86 -14.26 -27.23
N ARG A 261 -18.68 -13.71 -26.97
CA ARG A 261 -17.84 -12.99 -27.94
C ARG A 261 -16.40 -13.52 -28.03
N THR A 262 -16.08 -14.56 -27.27
CA THR A 262 -14.76 -15.19 -27.24
C THR A 262 -14.91 -16.69 -27.29
N ASP A 263 -14.01 -17.35 -28.02
CA ASP A 263 -13.95 -18.82 -28.07
C ASP A 263 -13.08 -19.41 -26.94
N LEU A 264 -12.64 -18.57 -25.99
CA LEU A 264 -11.77 -18.96 -24.89
C LEU A 264 -12.61 -19.56 -23.75
N SER A 265 -12.08 -20.58 -23.08
CA SER A 265 -12.63 -21.00 -21.80
C SER A 265 -12.46 -19.90 -20.74
N PHE A 266 -13.28 -19.92 -19.70
CA PHE A 266 -13.17 -18.96 -18.59
C PHE A 266 -11.76 -18.90 -18.01
N LEU A 267 -11.11 -20.05 -17.80
CA LEU A 267 -9.77 -20.11 -17.23
C LEU A 267 -8.72 -19.47 -18.15
N GLU A 268 -8.78 -19.75 -19.45
CA GLU A 268 -7.89 -19.15 -20.44
C GLU A 268 -8.09 -17.64 -20.51
N PHE A 269 -9.34 -17.19 -20.55
CA PHE A 269 -9.68 -15.77 -20.51
C PHE A 269 -9.14 -15.10 -19.24
N MET A 270 -9.25 -15.73 -18.07
CA MET A 270 -8.67 -15.20 -16.82
C MET A 270 -7.14 -15.11 -16.86
N VAL A 271 -6.44 -16.12 -17.40
CA VAL A 271 -4.98 -16.10 -17.52
C VAL A 271 -4.53 -14.99 -18.46
N VAL A 272 -5.17 -14.86 -19.62
CA VAL A 272 -4.87 -13.80 -20.59
C VAL A 272 -5.12 -12.42 -19.99
N ARG A 273 -6.25 -12.22 -19.31
CA ARG A 273 -6.57 -10.95 -18.64
C ARG A 273 -5.57 -10.62 -17.53
N PHE A 274 -5.26 -11.59 -16.68
CA PHE A 274 -4.30 -11.43 -15.59
C PHE A 274 -2.91 -11.05 -16.11
N ALA A 275 -2.43 -11.74 -17.15
CA ALA A 275 -1.19 -11.41 -17.82
C ALA A 275 -1.24 -10.01 -18.46
N GLY A 276 -2.37 -9.67 -19.09
CA GLY A 276 -2.64 -8.38 -19.70
C GLY A 276 -2.43 -7.22 -18.73
N TYR A 277 -2.91 -7.31 -17.49
CA TYR A 277 -2.73 -6.24 -16.49
C TYR A 277 -1.27 -5.85 -16.21
N TYR A 278 -0.33 -6.79 -16.34
CA TYR A 278 1.10 -6.53 -16.16
C TYR A 278 1.80 -6.21 -17.49
N ALA A 279 1.49 -6.96 -18.54
CA ALA A 279 2.14 -6.79 -19.85
C ALA A 279 1.80 -5.44 -20.50
N THR A 280 0.54 -5.05 -20.43
CA THR A 280 0.09 -3.73 -20.92
C THR A 280 0.62 -2.59 -20.07
N ALA A 281 0.88 -2.79 -18.76
CA ALA A 281 1.42 -1.73 -17.91
C ALA A 281 2.83 -1.30 -18.36
N TYR A 282 3.70 -2.24 -18.73
CA TYR A 282 5.01 -1.89 -19.31
C TYR A 282 4.89 -1.33 -20.73
N ASN A 283 3.90 -1.78 -21.51
CA ASN A 283 3.59 -1.22 -22.82
C ASN A 283 3.17 0.25 -22.72
N ASN A 284 2.27 0.54 -21.79
CA ASN A 284 1.79 1.87 -21.48
C ASN A 284 2.89 2.76 -20.93
N GLY A 285 3.77 2.21 -20.09
CA GLY A 285 4.97 2.89 -19.63
C GLY A 285 5.87 3.32 -20.79
N GLN A 286 6.03 2.48 -21.81
CA GLN A 286 6.76 2.86 -23.02
C GLN A 286 6.03 3.93 -23.83
N LEU A 287 4.71 3.85 -23.97
CA LEU A 287 3.92 4.89 -24.64
C LEU A 287 4.10 6.25 -23.95
N GLN A 288 4.12 6.27 -22.62
CA GLN A 288 4.39 7.50 -21.88
C GLN A 288 5.82 8.00 -22.10
N LEU A 289 6.82 7.13 -22.13
CA LEU A 289 8.20 7.55 -22.45
C LEU A 289 8.36 8.12 -23.86
N LEU A 290 7.52 7.70 -24.81
CA LEU A 290 7.53 8.17 -26.20
C LEU A 290 6.76 9.47 -26.40
N TYR A 291 5.60 9.61 -25.76
CA TYR A 291 4.63 10.67 -26.04
C TYR A 291 4.46 11.69 -24.92
N ALA A 292 4.97 11.44 -23.71
CA ALA A 292 4.96 12.43 -22.65
C ALA A 292 6.19 13.33 -22.78
N ASP A 293 5.97 14.60 -23.12
CA ASP A 293 7.06 15.55 -23.32
C ASP A 293 7.89 15.76 -22.04
N PHE A 294 9.21 15.58 -22.19
CA PHE A 294 10.27 15.98 -21.27
C PHE A 294 11.47 16.41 -22.14
N PRO A 295 12.21 17.51 -21.85
CA PRO A 295 12.35 18.21 -20.57
C PRO A 295 11.63 19.57 -20.44
N GLY A 296 11.38 20.00 -19.18
CA GLY A 296 10.95 21.37 -18.83
C GLY A 296 9.77 21.50 -17.85
N ARG A 297 9.15 20.38 -17.46
CA ARG A 297 7.95 20.37 -16.60
C ARG A 297 8.25 19.95 -15.16
N LEU A 298 7.34 20.30 -14.26
CA LEU A 298 7.36 19.75 -12.90
C LEU A 298 6.89 18.29 -12.91
N PRO A 299 7.48 17.42 -12.06
CA PRO A 299 7.06 16.03 -11.89
C PRO A 299 5.58 15.97 -11.53
N ARG A 300 4.76 15.35 -12.38
CA ARG A 300 3.31 15.29 -12.18
C ARG A 300 2.92 13.99 -11.50
N ASP A 301 3.23 12.87 -12.15
CA ASP A 301 2.72 11.56 -11.75
C ASP A 301 3.43 11.05 -10.50
N SER A 302 4.73 11.32 -10.37
CA SER A 302 5.54 11.01 -9.18
C SER A 302 5.17 11.86 -7.96
N LEU A 303 4.39 12.93 -8.14
CA LEU A 303 3.88 13.80 -7.08
C LEU A 303 2.36 13.94 -7.15
N GLN A 304 1.67 12.97 -7.74
CA GLN A 304 0.24 13.04 -8.05
C GLN A 304 -0.61 13.47 -6.84
N ALA A 305 -0.40 12.87 -5.67
CA ALA A 305 -1.12 13.16 -4.43
C ALA A 305 -0.98 14.62 -3.98
N PHE A 306 0.16 15.26 -4.26
CA PHE A 306 0.36 16.67 -3.95
C PHE A 306 -0.48 17.54 -4.88
N TRP A 307 -0.43 17.27 -6.18
CA TRP A 307 -1.17 18.04 -7.19
C TRP A 307 -2.68 17.84 -7.11
N GLU A 308 -3.14 16.63 -6.78
CA GLU A 308 -4.55 16.28 -6.62
C GLU A 308 -5.13 16.65 -5.25
N ALA A 309 -4.31 17.13 -4.31
CA ALA A 309 -4.80 17.56 -3.02
C ALA A 309 -5.87 18.67 -3.22
N PRO A 310 -7.04 18.60 -2.56
CA PRO A 310 -8.20 19.46 -2.91
C PRO A 310 -7.87 20.95 -3.01
N VAL A 311 -7.06 21.47 -2.09
CA VAL A 311 -6.64 22.88 -2.08
C VAL A 311 -5.66 23.20 -3.22
N ILE A 312 -4.71 22.31 -3.49
CA ILE A 312 -3.68 22.50 -4.53
C ILE A 312 -4.31 22.43 -5.93
N ALA A 313 -5.19 21.44 -6.14
CA ALA A 313 -5.92 21.24 -7.38
C ALA A 313 -6.86 22.42 -7.68
N GLN A 314 -7.62 22.91 -6.69
CA GLN A 314 -8.53 24.05 -6.85
C GLN A 314 -7.79 25.34 -7.21
N LEU A 315 -6.56 25.52 -6.70
CA LEU A 315 -5.73 26.68 -7.01
C LEU A 315 -5.08 26.59 -8.40
N GLY A 316 -5.18 25.44 -9.09
CA GLY A 316 -4.54 25.21 -10.40
C GLY A 316 -3.03 25.39 -10.34
N LEU A 317 -2.38 25.06 -9.21
CA LEU A 317 -0.96 25.37 -9.01
C LEU A 317 -0.04 24.67 -10.01
N TYR A 318 -0.40 23.47 -10.47
CA TYR A 318 0.39 22.77 -11.48
C TYR A 318 0.46 23.58 -12.79
N ASP A 319 -0.69 24.00 -13.32
CA ASP A 319 -0.79 24.72 -14.58
C ASP A 319 -0.18 26.13 -14.51
N ARG A 320 -0.10 26.71 -13.30
CA ARG A 320 0.55 28.01 -13.06
C ARG A 320 2.06 27.95 -12.91
N LEU A 321 2.58 26.84 -12.37
CA LEU A 321 4.01 26.70 -12.02
C LEU A 321 4.78 25.85 -13.02
N SER A 322 4.10 24.99 -13.78
CA SER A 322 4.70 24.16 -14.81
C SER A 322 4.58 24.82 -16.18
N ALA A 323 5.51 24.48 -17.07
CA ALA A 323 5.39 24.75 -18.51
C ALA A 323 4.07 24.18 -19.09
N PRO A 324 3.62 24.62 -20.29
CA PRO A 324 2.29 24.35 -20.85
C PRO A 324 1.81 22.91 -20.66
N VAL A 325 0.52 22.80 -20.33
CA VAL A 325 -0.16 21.59 -19.87
C VAL A 325 0.12 20.42 -20.82
N PRO A 326 0.74 19.32 -20.34
CA PRO A 326 0.94 18.14 -21.16
C PRO A 326 -0.41 17.51 -21.53
N THR A 327 -0.44 16.75 -22.63
CA THR A 327 -1.39 15.65 -22.78
C THR A 327 -1.27 14.79 -21.51
N ALA A 328 -2.31 14.81 -20.66
CA ALA A 328 -2.31 14.04 -19.42
C ALA A 328 -1.96 12.57 -19.71
N SER A 329 -1.27 11.90 -18.78
CA SER A 329 -0.96 10.47 -18.90
C SER A 329 -2.21 9.65 -19.27
N ASP A 330 -3.38 10.04 -18.77
CA ASP A 330 -4.67 9.46 -19.16
C ASP A 330 -5.01 9.69 -20.64
N SER A 331 -4.79 10.90 -21.18
CA SER A 331 -5.03 11.19 -22.60
C SER A 331 -4.12 10.43 -23.56
N ILE A 332 -2.85 10.19 -23.17
CA ILE A 332 -1.93 9.33 -23.94
C ILE A 332 -2.46 7.89 -23.97
N LEU A 333 -2.94 7.38 -22.84
CA LEU A 333 -3.45 6.02 -22.75
C LEU A 333 -4.85 5.87 -23.38
N GLU A 334 -5.65 6.92 -23.39
CA GLU A 334 -6.91 6.97 -24.14
C GLU A 334 -6.66 6.97 -25.65
N GLN A 335 -5.61 7.65 -26.12
CA GLN A 335 -5.29 7.76 -27.53
C GLN A 335 -4.52 6.55 -28.08
N PHE A 336 -3.57 6.01 -27.32
CA PHE A 336 -2.63 4.98 -27.80
C PHE A 336 -2.75 3.64 -27.05
N GLY A 337 -3.34 3.65 -25.87
CA GLY A 337 -3.49 2.46 -25.02
C GLY A 337 -4.82 1.72 -25.23
N ASN A 338 -5.00 0.64 -24.47
CA ASN A 338 -6.28 -0.05 -24.41
C ASN A 338 -7.12 0.57 -23.27
N PRO A 339 -8.37 1.00 -23.51
CA PRO A 339 -9.23 1.59 -22.48
C PRO A 339 -9.55 0.65 -21.31
N GLU A 340 -9.49 -0.68 -21.51
CA GLU A 340 -9.64 -1.67 -20.45
C GLU A 340 -8.38 -1.87 -19.62
N PHE A 341 -7.21 -1.56 -20.18
CA PHE A 341 -5.90 -1.78 -19.59
C PHE A 341 -5.05 -0.50 -19.63
N ASN A 342 -5.54 0.56 -19.00
CA ASN A 342 -4.90 1.87 -18.99
C ASN A 342 -4.01 2.13 -17.76
N ASN A 343 -3.33 1.09 -17.23
CA ASN A 343 -2.41 1.30 -16.11
C ASN A 343 -1.11 1.97 -16.66
N PRO A 344 -0.59 3.06 -16.05
CA PRO A 344 0.52 3.84 -16.58
C PRO A 344 1.91 3.18 -16.45
N GLY A 345 2.02 2.13 -15.62
CA GLY A 345 3.30 1.46 -15.35
C GLY A 345 4.08 2.19 -14.25
N GLY A 346 4.13 1.61 -13.05
CA GLY A 346 4.69 2.30 -11.87
C GLY A 346 6.21 2.43 -11.87
N VAL A 347 6.92 1.50 -12.51
CA VAL A 347 8.38 1.56 -12.62
C VAL A 347 8.82 2.64 -13.60
N THR A 348 8.07 2.86 -14.68
CA THR A 348 8.39 3.84 -15.73
C THR A 348 8.02 5.28 -15.35
N THR A 349 7.07 5.47 -14.42
CA THR A 349 6.60 6.81 -14.00
C THR A 349 7.72 7.78 -13.63
N PRO A 350 8.72 7.43 -12.79
CA PRO A 350 9.77 8.38 -12.43
C PRO A 350 10.71 8.73 -13.60
N PHE A 351 10.80 7.86 -14.61
CA PHE A 351 11.60 8.14 -15.81
C PHE A 351 10.91 9.12 -16.74
N VAL A 352 9.57 9.08 -16.79
CA VAL A 352 8.75 10.05 -17.50
C VAL A 352 8.90 11.44 -16.87
N ASP A 353 8.90 11.53 -15.54
CA ASP A 353 8.98 12.82 -14.83
C ASP A 353 10.39 13.42 -14.67
N PHE A 354 11.40 12.57 -14.46
CA PHE A 354 12.75 13.02 -14.10
C PHE A 354 13.83 12.63 -15.13
N GLY A 355 13.44 12.00 -16.24
CA GLY A 355 14.35 11.42 -17.22
C GLY A 355 15.11 10.19 -16.68
N PRO A 356 16.04 9.63 -17.47
CA PRO A 356 16.79 8.42 -17.12
C PRO A 356 17.55 8.51 -15.79
N VAL A 357 18.36 9.56 -15.62
CA VAL A 357 19.22 9.74 -14.43
C VAL A 357 18.39 10.07 -13.20
N GLY A 358 17.44 11.00 -13.32
CA GLY A 358 16.59 11.38 -12.21
C GLY A 358 15.63 10.27 -11.77
N GLY A 359 15.14 9.45 -12.71
CA GLY A 359 14.35 8.25 -12.43
C GLY A 359 15.14 7.21 -11.62
N LEU A 360 16.41 6.95 -11.98
CA LEU A 360 17.27 6.06 -11.19
C LEU A 360 17.56 6.61 -9.79
N LEU A 361 17.81 7.92 -9.66
CA LEU A 361 17.99 8.57 -8.36
C LEU A 361 16.73 8.45 -7.50
N PHE A 362 15.55 8.68 -8.10
CA PHE A 362 14.26 8.50 -7.44
C PHE A 362 14.10 7.07 -6.91
N MET A 363 14.40 6.06 -7.74
CA MET A 363 14.34 4.64 -7.34
C MET A 363 15.31 4.31 -6.22
N ALA A 364 16.51 4.89 -6.23
CA ALA A 364 17.49 4.72 -5.15
C ALA A 364 17.00 5.32 -3.83
N VAL A 365 16.46 6.55 -3.86
CA VAL A 365 15.89 7.21 -2.66
C VAL A 365 14.70 6.45 -2.12
N LEU A 366 13.76 6.06 -3.00
CA LEU A 366 12.60 5.25 -2.64
C LEU A 366 13.03 3.91 -2.04
N GLY A 367 14.00 3.23 -2.66
CA GLY A 367 14.61 2.02 -2.14
C GLY A 367 15.16 2.21 -0.74
N ALA A 368 15.96 3.26 -0.52
CA ALA A 368 16.50 3.57 0.81
C ALA A 368 15.39 3.77 1.86
N VAL A 369 14.35 4.55 1.55
CA VAL A 369 13.20 4.77 2.45
C VAL A 369 12.51 3.44 2.78
N LEU A 370 12.25 2.60 1.79
CA LEU A 370 11.62 1.28 1.97
C LEU A 370 12.51 0.34 2.80
N GLY A 371 13.82 0.37 2.58
CA GLY A 371 14.81 -0.37 3.38
C GLY A 371 14.81 0.03 4.86
N LEU A 372 14.81 1.34 5.14
CA LEU A 372 14.71 1.86 6.50
C LEU A 372 13.39 1.47 7.17
N LEU A 373 12.26 1.61 6.46
CA LEU A 373 10.94 1.20 6.97
C LEU A 373 10.88 -0.30 7.23
N TYR A 374 11.41 -1.12 6.32
CA TYR A 374 11.50 -2.57 6.49
C TYR A 374 12.32 -2.94 7.72
N ARG A 375 13.48 -2.30 7.93
CA ARG A 375 14.30 -2.56 9.12
C ARG A 375 13.53 -2.26 10.40
N ARG A 376 12.90 -1.08 10.48
CA ARG A 376 12.07 -0.67 11.62
C ARG A 376 10.88 -1.61 11.84
N PHE A 377 10.28 -2.10 10.77
CA PHE A 377 9.20 -3.11 10.84
C PHE A 377 9.71 -4.43 11.41
N VAL A 378 10.90 -4.86 10.97
CA VAL A 378 11.56 -6.08 11.45
C VAL A 378 11.90 -6.03 12.93
N ASP A 379 12.35 -4.87 13.38
CA ASP A 379 12.67 -4.57 14.78
C ASP A 379 11.40 -4.31 15.62
N GLY A 380 10.23 -4.22 14.98
CA GLY A 380 8.94 -4.02 15.65
C GLY A 380 8.76 -2.61 16.21
N GLU A 381 9.45 -1.62 15.64
CA GLU A 381 9.32 -0.21 16.01
C GLU A 381 8.00 0.38 15.51
N VAL A 382 7.41 1.33 16.24
CA VAL A 382 6.09 1.91 15.93
C VAL A 382 5.98 2.40 14.48
N VAL A 383 6.95 3.18 14.01
CA VAL A 383 6.90 3.77 12.66
C VAL A 383 6.94 2.69 11.59
N GLY A 384 7.85 1.73 11.70
CA GLY A 384 7.94 0.62 10.75
C GLY A 384 6.74 -0.31 10.82
N ALA A 385 6.30 -0.66 12.03
CA ALA A 385 5.12 -1.49 12.27
C ALA A 385 3.87 -0.93 11.60
N LEU A 386 3.66 0.39 11.70
CA LEU A 386 2.47 1.03 11.14
C LEU A 386 2.58 1.31 9.64
N LEU A 387 3.72 1.83 9.15
CA LEU A 387 3.82 2.30 7.76
C LEU A 387 4.24 1.20 6.78
N TYR A 388 5.10 0.26 7.18
CA TYR A 388 5.62 -0.75 6.27
C TYR A 388 4.56 -1.65 5.64
N PRO A 389 3.50 -2.11 6.35
CA PRO A 389 2.44 -2.90 5.73
C PRO A 389 1.76 -2.21 4.55
N VAL A 390 1.55 -0.89 4.63
CA VAL A 390 1.03 -0.09 3.52
C VAL A 390 2.10 0.11 2.45
N ALA A 391 3.34 0.35 2.86
CA ALA A 391 4.45 0.47 1.92
C ALA A 391 4.64 -0.79 1.06
N PHE A 392 4.49 -1.97 1.67
CA PHE A 392 4.56 -3.27 1.00
C PHE A 392 3.46 -3.47 -0.05
N THR A 393 2.27 -2.92 0.17
CA THR A 393 1.20 -2.93 -0.85
C THR A 393 1.65 -2.23 -2.12
N GLY A 394 2.34 -1.09 -1.98
CA GLY A 394 2.91 -0.39 -3.13
C GLY A 394 4.04 -1.15 -3.84
N LEU A 395 4.80 -2.00 -3.14
CA LEU A 395 5.79 -2.87 -3.80
C LEU A 395 5.11 -3.92 -4.69
N LEU A 396 3.95 -4.43 -4.27
CA LEU A 396 3.17 -5.39 -5.06
C LEU A 396 2.52 -4.75 -6.28
N ASP A 397 2.08 -3.50 -6.15
CA ASP A 397 1.43 -2.77 -7.24
C ASP A 397 2.42 -2.02 -8.15
N LEU A 398 3.71 -1.95 -7.78
CA LEU A 398 4.76 -1.24 -8.50
C LEU A 398 4.84 -1.54 -10.01
N PRO A 399 4.64 -2.78 -10.50
CA PRO A 399 4.61 -3.03 -11.95
C PRO A 399 3.53 -2.21 -12.68
N ARG A 400 2.43 -1.88 -12.01
CA ARG A 400 1.25 -1.25 -12.59
C ARG A 400 1.13 0.23 -12.25
N TYR A 401 1.43 0.60 -11.01
CA TYR A 401 1.24 1.95 -10.47
C TYR A 401 2.31 2.33 -9.48
N LEU A 402 2.69 3.61 -9.47
CA LEU A 402 3.49 4.20 -8.40
C LEU A 402 2.59 4.53 -7.19
N TYR A 403 2.12 3.47 -6.53
CA TYR A 403 1.07 3.48 -5.51
C TYR A 403 1.21 4.58 -4.44
N TRP A 404 2.41 4.78 -3.90
CA TRP A 404 2.64 5.70 -2.77
C TRP A 404 2.40 7.17 -3.11
N THR A 405 2.42 7.50 -4.39
CA THR A 405 2.27 8.87 -4.90
C THR A 405 0.81 9.19 -5.23
N GLN A 406 -0.10 8.22 -5.16
CA GLN A 406 -1.50 8.41 -5.53
C GLN A 406 -2.30 9.04 -4.40
N GLY A 407 -3.20 9.98 -4.73
CA GLY A 407 -4.04 10.68 -3.75
C GLY A 407 -4.89 9.76 -2.88
N ARG A 408 -5.22 8.55 -3.36
CA ARG A 408 -6.02 7.57 -2.60
C ARG A 408 -5.31 6.99 -1.38
N VAL A 409 -3.99 6.93 -1.36
CA VAL A 409 -3.23 6.32 -0.25
C VAL A 409 -2.91 7.34 0.85
N THR A 410 -2.95 8.62 0.51
CA THR A 410 -2.56 9.75 1.38
C THR A 410 -3.31 9.78 2.72
N PRO A 411 -4.65 9.59 2.79
CA PRO A 411 -5.36 9.60 4.08
C PRO A 411 -4.93 8.47 5.01
N ALA A 412 -4.62 7.29 4.45
CA ALA A 412 -4.13 6.15 5.22
C ALA A 412 -2.75 6.44 5.82
N LEU A 413 -1.82 6.95 5.02
CA LEU A 413 -0.47 7.30 5.46
C LEU A 413 -0.50 8.42 6.51
N ALA A 414 -1.29 9.47 6.29
CA ALA A 414 -1.46 10.56 7.24
C ALA A 414 -2.04 10.06 8.57
N GLY A 415 -3.06 9.20 8.54
CA GLY A 415 -3.63 8.57 9.72
C GLY A 415 -2.60 7.75 10.50
N LEU A 416 -1.83 6.90 9.82
CA LEU A 416 -0.80 6.07 10.46
C LEU A 416 0.35 6.91 11.03
N LEU A 417 0.77 7.98 10.35
CA LEU A 417 1.76 8.94 10.85
C LEU A 417 1.26 9.66 12.11
N ALA A 418 0.00 10.09 12.13
CA ALA A 418 -0.60 10.71 13.31
C ALA A 418 -0.64 9.73 14.50
N VAL A 419 -1.01 8.47 14.27
CA VAL A 419 -0.98 7.42 15.30
C VAL A 419 0.44 7.18 15.80
N ALA A 420 1.42 7.06 14.89
CA ALA A 420 2.82 6.89 15.24
C ALA A 420 3.33 8.06 16.10
N TYR A 421 3.01 9.31 15.71
CA TYR A 421 3.37 10.51 16.45
C TYR A 421 2.80 10.53 17.87
N VAL A 422 1.51 10.22 18.03
CA VAL A 422 0.85 10.17 19.34
C VAL A 422 1.51 9.15 20.26
N ILE A 423 1.81 7.95 19.74
CA ILE A 423 2.44 6.88 20.52
C ILE A 423 3.87 7.26 20.93
N VAL A 424 4.68 7.76 19.99
CA VAL A 424 6.07 8.16 20.28
C VAL A 424 6.10 9.32 21.27
N ARG A 425 5.18 10.28 21.17
CA ARG A 425 5.06 11.40 22.11
C ARG A 425 4.67 10.94 23.51
N ALA A 426 3.73 9.99 23.63
CA ALA A 426 3.32 9.42 24.90
C ALA A 426 4.52 8.77 25.63
N GLU A 427 5.33 7.98 24.92
CA GLU A 427 6.51 7.37 25.53
C GLU A 427 7.55 8.37 26.00
N ARG A 428 7.85 9.39 25.17
CA ARG A 428 8.84 10.40 25.54
C ARG A 428 8.44 11.07 26.86
N ARG A 429 7.15 11.34 27.05
CA ARG A 429 6.61 11.88 28.31
C ARG A 429 6.77 10.92 29.48
N GLU A 430 6.47 9.64 29.30
CA GLU A 430 6.63 8.62 30.36
C GLU A 430 8.10 8.45 30.77
N ARG A 431 9.03 8.40 29.80
CA ARG A 431 10.47 8.33 30.07
C ARG A 431 10.97 9.58 30.81
N SER A 432 10.53 10.77 30.41
CA SER A 432 10.88 12.02 31.12
C SER A 432 10.33 12.04 32.55
N ARG A 433 9.11 11.57 32.78
CA ARG A 433 8.51 11.45 34.13
C ARG A 433 9.27 10.44 34.99
N ALA A 434 9.61 9.27 34.45
CA ALA A 434 10.40 8.27 35.15
C ALA A 434 11.81 8.78 35.50
N ALA A 435 12.45 9.51 34.59
CA ALA A 435 13.75 10.14 34.85
C ALA A 435 13.66 11.22 35.95
N ALA A 436 12.62 12.06 35.93
CA ALA A 436 12.38 13.06 36.96
C ALA A 436 12.11 12.42 38.34
N HIS A 437 11.31 11.35 38.38
CA HIS A 437 11.05 10.61 39.62
C HIS A 437 12.32 9.96 40.19
N ARG A 438 13.17 9.34 39.34
CA ARG A 438 14.46 8.80 39.79
C ARG A 438 15.40 9.88 40.33
N ARG A 439 15.43 11.07 39.72
CA ARG A 439 16.20 12.20 40.25
C ARG A 439 15.69 12.66 41.62
N SER A 440 14.37 12.71 41.81
CA SER A 440 13.76 13.08 43.10
C SER A 440 14.04 12.07 44.22
N LEU A 441 14.11 10.78 43.89
CA LEU A 441 14.48 9.73 44.84
C LEU A 441 15.98 9.75 45.16
N GLY A 442 16.83 10.02 44.17
CA GLY A 442 18.27 10.16 44.35
C GLY A 442 18.66 11.36 45.23
N GLN A 443 17.93 12.48 45.15
CA GLN A 443 18.16 13.65 46.02
C GLN A 443 17.75 13.43 47.49
N ARG A 444 16.78 12.53 47.76
CA ARG A 444 16.35 12.24 49.15
C ARG A 444 17.34 11.37 49.94
N VAL A 445 18.23 10.64 49.28
CA VAL A 445 19.22 9.76 49.93
C VAL A 445 20.50 10.53 50.33
N VAL A 446 20.69 11.75 49.82
CA VAL A 446 21.88 12.59 50.10
C VAL A 446 21.57 13.73 51.08
N ALA A 447 20.45 13.67 51.81
CA ALA A 447 20.27 14.55 52.96
C ALA A 447 21.25 14.09 54.07
N PRO A 448 22.27 14.89 54.43
CA PRO A 448 23.16 14.52 55.51
C PRO A 448 22.33 14.53 56.78
N THR A 449 22.38 13.45 57.55
CA THR A 449 22.12 13.49 58.99
C THR A 449 23.21 14.35 59.61
N GLY A 450 23.06 15.68 59.50
CA GLY A 450 23.89 16.66 60.20
C GLY A 450 23.67 16.48 61.69
N GLY A 451 24.73 16.07 62.39
CA GLY A 451 24.74 15.89 63.83
C GLY A 451 24.40 17.17 64.58
N SER A 452 23.71 16.99 65.71
CA SER A 452 23.59 18.03 66.74
C SER A 452 24.96 18.47 67.24
N PRO A 453 25.23 19.76 67.37
CA PRO A 453 26.24 20.28 68.28
C PRO A 453 25.57 20.63 69.63
N GLY A 454 26.17 20.19 70.73
CA GLY A 454 25.80 20.60 72.10
C GLY A 454 25.34 19.44 72.96
#